data_AF-A0A1A8J8I4-F1
#
_entry.id   AF-A0A1A8J8I4-F1
#
_cell.length_a   1.000
_cell.length_b   1.000
_cell.length_c   1.000
_cell.angle_alpha   90.00
_cell.angle_beta   90.00
_cell.angle_gamma   90.00
#
_symmetry.space_group_name_H-M   'P 1'
#
loop_
_entity.id
_entity.type
_entity.pdbx_description
1 polymer ?
#
loop_
_entity_poly.entity_id
_entity_poly.type
_entity_poly.pdbx_seq_one_letter_code
_entity_poly.pdbx_strand_id
1 'polypeptide(L)'
;IREPRQRSSRWVSTSIPQSEWTSPLAVCSSAEYHVNNLLSPVLFQEALSLVPDNAVVVEIAPHALLQAILKRSLKPSCSILPLMKRGHTNNLEFFLSNVGKIYMNGINLDCNCLCPAVTYPVPVGSPLISPLVQWDHTQTWDIPKAEHFLHGSGGSNSSVYTIEINPESEDYYLIDHCIDGRVLYPATGYLVLAWRTLLRSCGAAMNTTPINFEDVMIHRATILPKSGSIQLEVHFMPATNKFEVSENGNLVVSGKMSILEDTALHSLRDNKSRHAAQNRDSELKLDAHDVYKELRLRGYDYGKAFQGILESNRAGDSGKLEWTGNWVTFLDTMLQMIVVGLPGRNLRLPTRIRSVCIDPGLQLDKVFKD
;
A
#
# COMPACT_ATOMS: atom_id res chain seq x y z
N ILE A 1 48.48 -39.17 22.86
CA ILE A 1 48.46 -37.83 22.22
C ILE A 1 49.57 -37.02 22.88
N ARG A 2 50.56 -36.54 22.11
CA ARG A 2 51.75 -35.86 22.68
C ARG A 2 51.54 -34.35 22.86
N GLU A 3 50.76 -33.74 21.99
CA GLU A 3 50.42 -32.31 22.03
C GLU A 3 48.88 -32.16 21.95
N PRO A 4 48.19 -32.09 23.10
CA PRO A 4 46.74 -31.91 23.12
C PRO A 4 46.34 -30.56 22.53
N ARG A 5 45.34 -30.55 21.64
CA ARG A 5 44.75 -29.32 21.09
C ARG A 5 43.46 -28.96 21.84
N GLN A 6 43.24 -27.66 22.00
CA GLN A 6 42.04 -27.14 22.64
C GLN A 6 40.78 -27.45 21.82
N ARG A 7 39.72 -27.88 22.51
CA ARG A 7 38.39 -28.10 21.93
C ARG A 7 37.68 -26.74 21.79
N SER A 8 37.00 -26.52 20.67
CA SER A 8 36.16 -25.33 20.51
C SER A 8 34.79 -25.54 21.17
N SER A 9 34.10 -24.45 21.53
CA SER A 9 32.73 -24.48 22.06
C SER A 9 31.70 -25.13 21.13
N ARG A 10 32.00 -25.25 19.83
CA ARG A 10 31.15 -25.96 18.85
C ARG A 10 31.11 -27.48 19.05
N TRP A 11 32.09 -28.05 19.77
CA TRP A 11 32.11 -29.48 20.07
C TRP A 11 31.51 -29.74 21.45
N VAL A 12 30.24 -30.14 21.47
CA VAL A 12 29.55 -30.62 22.67
C VAL A 12 30.13 -31.97 23.10
N SER A 13 30.62 -32.09 24.34
CA SER A 13 31.11 -33.37 24.86
C SER A 13 29.93 -34.26 25.26
N THR A 14 30.02 -35.54 24.94
CA THR A 14 29.07 -36.57 25.37
C THR A 14 29.66 -37.52 26.41
N SER A 15 30.89 -37.29 26.89
CA SER A 15 31.54 -38.13 27.90
C SER A 15 31.85 -37.39 29.21
N ILE A 16 31.55 -36.10 29.26
CA ILE A 16 31.74 -35.23 30.43
C ILE A 16 30.43 -34.45 30.66
N PRO A 17 29.88 -34.42 31.89
CA PRO A 17 28.69 -33.65 32.23
C PRO A 17 28.85 -32.16 31.89
N GLN A 18 27.75 -31.52 31.51
CA GLN A 18 27.76 -30.11 31.10
C GLN A 18 28.31 -29.16 32.16
N SER A 19 28.10 -29.48 33.44
CA SER A 19 28.65 -28.75 34.59
C SER A 19 30.18 -28.72 34.63
N GLU A 20 30.85 -29.66 33.94
CA GLU A 20 32.30 -29.86 33.97
C GLU A 20 32.98 -29.54 32.63
N TRP A 21 32.29 -28.91 31.69
CA TRP A 21 32.88 -28.59 30.38
C TRP A 21 34.03 -27.58 30.41
N THR A 22 34.18 -26.83 31.51
CA THR A 22 35.30 -25.91 31.75
C THR A 22 36.44 -26.57 32.52
N SER A 23 36.31 -27.84 32.91
CA SER A 23 37.36 -28.57 33.63
C SER A 23 38.61 -28.79 32.77
N PRO A 24 39.80 -28.94 33.38
CA PRO A 24 41.03 -29.21 32.64
C PRO A 24 40.93 -30.43 31.70
N LEU A 25 40.16 -31.46 32.10
CA LEU A 25 39.91 -32.66 31.30
C LEU A 25 39.08 -32.35 30.05
N ALA A 26 38.11 -31.45 30.14
CA ALA A 26 37.20 -31.11 29.05
C ALA A 26 37.76 -30.09 28.06
N VAL A 27 38.74 -29.27 28.45
CA VAL A 27 39.24 -28.16 27.60
C VAL A 27 40.02 -28.68 26.38
N CYS A 28 40.73 -29.79 26.49
CA CYS A 28 41.61 -30.31 25.44
C CYS A 28 41.18 -31.70 24.95
N SER A 29 41.45 -31.99 23.68
CA SER A 29 41.38 -33.34 23.12
C SER A 29 42.68 -34.09 23.50
N SER A 30 42.80 -34.46 24.78
CA SER A 30 43.98 -35.13 25.35
C SER A 30 43.81 -36.65 25.43
N ALA A 31 44.87 -37.38 25.76
CA ALA A 31 44.78 -38.84 25.92
C ALA A 31 43.80 -39.22 27.04
N GLU A 32 43.81 -38.45 28.13
CA GLU A 32 42.93 -38.60 29.28
C GLU A 32 41.46 -38.39 28.88
N TYR A 33 41.16 -37.39 28.04
CA TYR A 33 39.80 -37.17 27.52
C TYR A 33 39.29 -38.38 26.72
N HIS A 34 40.12 -38.95 25.85
CA HIS A 34 39.74 -40.11 25.03
C HIS A 34 39.60 -41.39 25.86
N VAL A 35 40.43 -41.58 26.89
CA VAL A 35 40.26 -42.68 27.86
C VAL A 35 38.97 -42.49 28.66
N ASN A 36 38.68 -41.27 29.14
CA ASN A 36 37.42 -40.96 29.80
C ASN A 36 36.21 -41.29 28.89
N ASN A 37 36.28 -40.97 27.60
CA ASN A 37 35.21 -41.32 26.65
C ASN A 37 34.93 -42.83 26.55
N LEU A 38 35.94 -43.68 26.74
CA LEU A 38 35.77 -45.14 26.70
C LEU A 38 35.25 -45.71 28.02
N LEU A 39 35.52 -45.04 29.14
CA LEU A 39 35.19 -45.53 30.48
C LEU A 39 33.89 -44.95 31.03
N SER A 40 33.52 -43.74 30.58
CA SER A 40 32.37 -43.00 31.09
C SER A 40 31.11 -43.22 30.23
N PRO A 41 29.90 -43.08 30.80
CA PRO A 41 28.66 -43.16 30.04
C PRO A 41 28.56 -42.10 28.95
N VAL A 42 27.90 -42.46 27.83
CA VAL A 42 27.64 -41.52 26.74
C VAL A 42 26.36 -40.72 27.02
N LEU A 43 26.54 -39.44 27.34
CA LEU A 43 25.50 -38.43 27.61
C LEU A 43 24.89 -37.89 26.30
N PHE A 44 24.30 -38.77 25.50
CA PHE A 44 23.84 -38.43 24.15
C PHE A 44 22.56 -37.59 24.15
N GLN A 45 21.59 -37.92 25.01
CA GLN A 45 20.31 -37.21 25.06
C GLN A 45 20.48 -35.77 25.58
N GLU A 46 21.37 -35.60 26.54
CA GLU A 46 21.78 -34.31 27.12
C GLU A 46 22.37 -33.42 26.02
N ALA A 47 23.25 -33.97 25.18
CA ALA A 47 23.81 -33.25 24.04
C ALA A 47 22.75 -32.91 22.97
N LEU A 48 21.82 -33.82 22.68
CA LEU A 48 20.74 -33.57 21.71
C LEU A 48 19.78 -32.47 22.17
N SER A 49 19.63 -32.26 23.49
CA SER A 49 18.78 -31.18 24.03
C SER A 49 19.27 -29.77 23.66
N LEU A 50 20.54 -29.64 23.27
CA LEU A 50 21.16 -28.39 22.86
C LEU A 50 21.06 -28.12 21.35
N VAL A 51 20.54 -29.08 20.58
CA VAL A 51 20.34 -28.91 19.14
C VAL A 51 19.13 -27.98 18.93
N PRO A 52 19.29 -26.87 18.18
CA PRO A 52 18.20 -25.92 17.97
C PRO A 52 17.10 -26.49 17.06
N ASP A 53 15.94 -25.87 17.10
CA ASP A 53 14.84 -26.11 16.17
C ASP A 53 15.27 -25.78 14.72
N ASN A 54 14.65 -26.44 13.74
CA ASN A 54 14.98 -26.29 12.31
C ASN A 54 16.44 -26.65 11.94
N ALA A 55 17.14 -27.42 12.78
CA ALA A 55 18.50 -27.87 12.48
C ALA A 55 18.54 -28.97 11.41
N VAL A 56 19.58 -28.95 10.58
CA VAL A 56 19.95 -30.07 9.69
C VAL A 56 21.00 -30.93 10.39
N VAL A 57 20.63 -32.14 10.78
CA VAL A 57 21.47 -33.09 11.51
C VAL A 57 21.95 -34.19 10.59
N VAL A 58 23.27 -34.27 10.41
CA VAL A 58 23.91 -35.27 9.53
C VAL A 58 24.54 -36.37 10.36
N GLU A 59 24.15 -37.62 10.11
CA GLU A 59 24.73 -38.78 10.78
C GLU A 59 25.99 -39.25 10.02
N ILE A 60 27.16 -38.92 10.57
CA ILE A 60 28.46 -39.30 10.03
C ILE A 60 28.86 -40.67 10.56
N ALA A 61 28.44 -41.72 9.86
CA ALA A 61 28.74 -43.11 10.20
C ALA A 61 28.71 -43.99 8.94
N PRO A 62 29.40 -45.15 8.94
CA PRO A 62 29.33 -46.13 7.84
C PRO A 62 27.94 -46.77 7.69
N HIS A 63 27.07 -46.59 8.68
CA HIS A 63 25.66 -46.94 8.66
C HIS A 63 24.87 -46.07 9.63
N ALA A 64 23.68 -45.65 9.21
CA ALA A 64 22.81 -44.78 9.98
C ALA A 64 22.02 -45.50 11.10
N LEU A 65 22.70 -45.82 12.20
CA LEU A 65 22.14 -46.51 13.37
C LEU A 65 21.32 -45.58 14.27
N LEU A 66 21.68 -44.30 14.34
CA LEU A 66 21.09 -43.34 15.29
C LEU A 66 19.79 -42.71 14.76
N GLN A 67 19.38 -42.99 13.53
CA GLN A 67 18.18 -42.42 12.90
C GLN A 67 16.94 -42.48 13.78
N ALA A 68 16.65 -43.64 14.38
CA ALA A 68 15.48 -43.82 15.23
C ALA A 68 15.54 -42.97 16.51
N ILE A 69 16.72 -42.86 17.11
CA ILE A 69 16.96 -42.07 18.32
C ILE A 69 16.86 -40.59 17.99
N LEU A 70 17.57 -40.13 16.95
CA LEU A 70 17.55 -38.75 16.50
C LEU A 70 16.13 -38.27 16.18
N LYS A 71 15.33 -39.07 15.46
CA LYS A 71 13.95 -38.72 15.09
C LYS A 71 13.00 -38.65 16.30
N ARG A 72 13.28 -39.40 17.35
CA ARG A 72 12.48 -39.40 18.59
C ARG A 72 12.88 -38.26 19.53
N SER A 73 14.17 -37.94 19.56
CA SER A 73 14.76 -37.00 20.53
C SER A 73 14.77 -35.55 20.05
N LEU A 74 14.87 -35.33 18.74
CA LEU A 74 14.88 -33.99 18.14
C LEU A 74 13.46 -33.53 17.78
N LYS A 75 13.31 -32.22 17.57
CA LYS A 75 12.03 -31.64 17.14
C LYS A 75 11.64 -32.12 15.74
N PRO A 76 10.34 -32.22 15.42
CA PRO A 76 9.87 -32.56 14.07
C PRO A 76 10.31 -31.58 12.97
N SER A 77 10.68 -30.35 13.35
CA SER A 77 11.23 -29.34 12.45
C SER A 77 12.66 -29.61 12.02
N CYS A 78 13.39 -30.51 12.69
CA CYS A 78 14.76 -30.85 12.34
C CYS A 78 14.80 -31.90 11.22
N SER A 79 15.71 -31.69 10.26
CA SER A 79 15.96 -32.63 9.16
C SER A 79 17.13 -33.54 9.50
N ILE A 80 16.89 -34.85 9.56
CA ILE A 80 17.90 -35.84 9.95
C ILE A 80 18.31 -36.66 8.72
N LEU A 81 19.59 -36.61 8.36
CA LEU A 81 20.11 -37.10 7.09
C LEU A 81 21.24 -38.13 7.30
N PRO A 82 21.08 -39.38 6.83
CA PRO A 82 22.14 -40.39 6.87
C PRO A 82 23.15 -40.19 5.74
N LEU A 83 24.43 -40.51 5.96
CA LEU A 83 25.44 -40.47 4.88
C LEU A 83 25.69 -41.82 4.20
N MET A 84 25.54 -42.93 4.92
CA MET A 84 25.76 -44.29 4.38
C MET A 84 24.73 -45.28 4.90
N LYS A 85 24.47 -46.33 4.10
CA LYS A 85 23.54 -47.40 4.43
C LYS A 85 24.19 -48.76 4.20
N ARG A 86 24.32 -49.54 5.28
CA ARG A 86 24.79 -50.92 5.22
C ARG A 86 23.89 -51.75 4.31
N GLY A 87 24.50 -52.54 3.43
CA GLY A 87 23.78 -53.37 2.46
C GLY A 87 23.16 -52.60 1.30
N HIS A 88 23.39 -51.29 1.18
CA HIS A 88 22.99 -50.55 -0.03
C HIS A 88 23.88 -50.94 -1.20
N THR A 89 23.28 -51.14 -2.37
CA THR A 89 23.96 -51.57 -3.61
C THR A 89 25.00 -50.56 -4.08
N ASN A 90 24.73 -49.27 -3.92
CA ASN A 90 25.63 -48.20 -4.30
C ASN A 90 25.65 -47.09 -3.24
N ASN A 91 26.64 -47.12 -2.33
CA ASN A 91 26.73 -46.10 -1.28
C ASN A 91 27.17 -44.72 -1.82
N LEU A 92 27.80 -44.64 -2.99
CA LEU A 92 28.14 -43.36 -3.62
C LEU A 92 26.87 -42.59 -4.01
N GLU A 93 25.93 -43.27 -4.69
CA GLU A 93 24.63 -42.69 -5.03
C GLU A 93 23.82 -42.32 -3.79
N PHE A 94 23.82 -43.20 -2.77
CA PHE A 94 23.16 -42.93 -1.50
C PHE A 94 23.72 -41.67 -0.82
N PHE A 95 25.04 -41.54 -0.78
CA PHE A 95 25.72 -40.36 -0.24
C PHE A 95 25.35 -39.10 -1.02
N LEU A 96 25.50 -39.10 -2.35
CA LEU A 96 25.18 -37.95 -3.20
C LEU A 96 23.70 -37.55 -3.12
N SER A 97 22.80 -38.52 -2.99
CA SER A 97 21.37 -38.27 -2.77
C SER A 97 21.12 -37.52 -1.45
N ASN A 98 21.82 -37.88 -0.38
CA ASN A 98 21.67 -37.19 0.90
C ASN A 98 22.41 -35.85 0.93
N VAL A 99 23.50 -35.67 0.18
CA VAL A 99 24.11 -34.35 -0.09
C VAL A 99 23.10 -33.42 -0.78
N GLY A 100 22.39 -33.93 -1.80
CA GLY A 100 21.29 -33.18 -2.43
C GLY A 100 20.17 -32.81 -1.44
N LYS A 101 19.81 -33.71 -0.51
CA LYS A 101 18.85 -33.38 0.54
C LYS A 101 19.36 -32.32 1.53
N ILE A 102 20.66 -32.31 1.84
CA ILE A 102 21.25 -31.23 2.66
C ILE A 102 21.04 -29.87 1.95
N TYR A 103 21.30 -29.81 0.64
CA TYR A 103 21.04 -28.62 -0.17
C TYR A 103 19.56 -28.20 -0.18
N MET A 104 18.64 -29.15 -0.37
CA MET A 104 17.19 -28.89 -0.34
C MET A 104 16.69 -28.38 1.03
N ASN A 105 17.46 -28.59 2.10
CA ASN A 105 17.17 -28.02 3.42
C ASN A 105 17.84 -26.65 3.65
N GLY A 106 18.31 -25.99 2.59
CA GLY A 106 18.84 -24.63 2.63
C GLY A 106 20.33 -24.52 2.98
N ILE A 107 21.05 -25.65 3.08
CA ILE A 107 22.49 -25.63 3.37
C ILE A 107 23.27 -25.60 2.05
N ASN A 108 23.99 -24.51 1.80
CA ASN A 108 24.81 -24.40 0.61
C ASN A 108 26.08 -25.27 0.74
N LEU A 109 26.28 -26.19 -0.19
CA LEU A 109 27.42 -27.09 -0.23
C LEU A 109 28.16 -26.93 -1.55
N ASP A 110 29.48 -26.75 -1.50
CA ASP A 110 30.30 -26.81 -2.69
C ASP A 110 30.55 -28.27 -3.10
N CYS A 111 29.66 -28.81 -3.92
CA CYS A 111 29.76 -30.19 -4.39
C CYS A 111 30.84 -30.37 -5.47
N ASN A 112 31.37 -29.28 -6.04
CA ASN A 112 32.39 -29.36 -7.10
C ASN A 112 33.72 -29.92 -6.57
N CYS A 113 33.99 -29.76 -5.26
CA CYS A 113 35.19 -30.30 -4.62
C CYS A 113 35.22 -31.83 -4.50
N LEU A 114 34.10 -32.52 -4.75
CA LEU A 114 34.02 -33.98 -4.73
C LEU A 114 34.59 -34.61 -6.01
N CYS A 115 34.68 -33.82 -7.08
CA CYS A 115 35.17 -34.24 -8.38
C CYS A 115 36.49 -33.50 -8.71
N PRO A 116 37.28 -33.99 -9.69
CA PRO A 116 38.41 -33.24 -10.21
C PRO A 116 38.00 -31.83 -10.65
N ALA A 117 38.89 -30.86 -10.44
CA ALA A 117 38.64 -29.48 -10.79
C ALA A 117 38.38 -29.32 -12.31
N VAL A 118 37.31 -28.62 -12.65
CA VAL A 118 36.98 -28.28 -14.04
C VAL A 118 37.94 -27.20 -14.53
N THR A 119 38.46 -27.35 -15.75
CA THR A 119 39.30 -26.33 -16.38
C THR A 119 38.43 -25.29 -17.07
N TYR A 120 38.69 -24.01 -16.79
CA TYR A 120 38.06 -22.88 -17.45
C TYR A 120 39.03 -22.24 -18.46
N PRO A 121 38.53 -21.63 -19.55
CA PRO A 121 37.12 -21.44 -19.91
C PRO A 121 36.43 -22.73 -20.37
N VAL A 122 35.10 -22.76 -20.29
CA VAL A 122 34.31 -23.90 -20.78
C VAL A 122 34.42 -24.03 -22.32
N PRO A 123 34.30 -25.24 -22.89
CA PRO A 123 34.36 -25.45 -24.33
C PRO A 123 33.27 -24.68 -25.10
N VAL A 124 33.59 -24.30 -26.35
CA VAL A 124 32.61 -23.77 -27.30
C VAL A 124 31.51 -24.81 -27.53
N GLY A 125 30.24 -24.38 -27.53
CA GLY A 125 29.09 -25.28 -27.63
C GLY A 125 28.58 -25.81 -26.29
N SER A 126 29.15 -25.40 -25.16
CA SER A 126 28.58 -25.67 -23.84
C SER A 126 27.15 -25.10 -23.75
N PRO A 127 26.16 -25.85 -23.23
CA PRO A 127 24.77 -25.40 -23.16
C PRO A 127 24.59 -24.05 -22.47
N LEU A 128 23.66 -23.24 -22.98
CA LEU A 128 23.28 -21.97 -22.37
C LEU A 128 22.49 -22.22 -21.07
N ILE A 129 22.78 -21.41 -20.04
CA ILE A 129 22.05 -21.46 -18.76
C ILE A 129 20.79 -20.57 -18.81
N SER A 130 20.84 -19.43 -19.51
CA SER A 130 19.76 -18.44 -19.48
C SER A 130 18.35 -18.99 -19.83
N PRO A 131 18.17 -19.95 -20.77
CA PRO A 131 16.83 -20.46 -21.07
C PRO A 131 16.24 -21.36 -19.98
N LEU A 132 17.06 -21.83 -19.04
CA LEU A 132 16.65 -22.73 -17.96
C LEU A 132 16.21 -21.99 -16.70
N VAL A 133 16.51 -20.69 -16.59
CA VAL A 133 16.13 -19.85 -15.45
C VAL A 133 14.74 -19.27 -15.70
N GLN A 134 13.76 -19.76 -14.95
CA GLN A 134 12.38 -19.32 -15.02
C GLN A 134 12.02 -18.50 -13.78
N TRP A 135 11.25 -17.43 -13.98
CA TRP A 135 10.73 -16.58 -12.92
C TRP A 135 9.21 -16.71 -12.84
N ASP A 136 8.63 -16.34 -11.71
CA ASP A 136 7.18 -16.18 -11.59
C ASP A 136 6.74 -14.88 -12.28
N HIS A 137 6.19 -15.01 -13.49
CA HIS A 137 5.65 -13.91 -14.28
C HIS A 137 4.12 -13.77 -14.15
N THR A 138 3.52 -14.26 -13.05
CA THR A 138 2.06 -14.15 -12.84
C THR A 138 1.59 -12.72 -12.67
N GLN A 139 2.39 -11.86 -12.04
CA GLN A 139 2.11 -10.44 -11.90
C GLN A 139 2.48 -9.69 -13.19
N THR A 140 1.50 -8.96 -13.73
CA THR A 140 1.71 -8.05 -14.86
C THR A 140 1.89 -6.62 -14.37
N TRP A 141 2.68 -5.85 -15.08
CA TRP A 141 2.94 -4.43 -14.81
C TRP A 141 2.31 -3.58 -15.89
N ASP A 142 2.00 -2.32 -15.58
CA ASP A 142 1.46 -1.39 -16.56
C ASP A 142 2.49 -1.11 -17.66
N ILE A 143 2.10 -1.43 -18.89
CA ILE A 143 2.89 -1.18 -20.08
C ILE A 143 2.29 0.05 -20.76
N PRO A 144 3.05 1.12 -21.01
CA PRO A 144 2.57 2.26 -21.79
C PRO A 144 1.96 1.81 -23.11
N LYS A 145 0.66 2.08 -23.28
CA LYS A 145 -0.09 1.74 -24.49
C LYS A 145 0.04 2.87 -25.52
N ALA A 146 -0.19 2.56 -26.79
CA ALA A 146 -0.16 3.55 -27.87
C ALA A 146 -1.06 4.78 -27.59
N GLU A 147 -2.19 4.57 -26.92
CA GLU A 147 -3.14 5.61 -26.50
C GLU A 147 -2.59 6.58 -25.44
N HIS A 148 -1.57 6.19 -24.67
CA HIS A 148 -0.89 7.07 -23.72
C HIS A 148 0.02 8.09 -24.43
N PHE A 149 0.34 7.86 -25.71
CA PHE A 149 1.15 8.77 -26.51
C PHE A 149 0.22 9.68 -27.32
N LEU A 150 0.16 10.96 -26.92
CA LEU A 150 -0.69 11.98 -27.54
C LEU A 150 -0.41 12.11 -29.06
N HIS A 151 -1.46 12.02 -29.88
CA HIS A 151 -1.41 12.30 -31.31
C HIS A 151 -1.77 13.77 -31.56
N GLY A 152 -0.83 14.70 -31.32
CA GLY A 152 -1.04 16.10 -31.70
C GLY A 152 -0.02 17.08 -31.09
N SER A 153 0.62 17.88 -31.94
CA SER A 153 1.46 19.01 -31.56
C SER A 153 0.57 20.24 -31.31
N GLY A 154 0.03 20.37 -30.10
CA GLY A 154 -0.71 21.56 -29.67
C GLY A 154 -1.20 21.35 -28.25
N GLY A 155 -0.93 22.30 -27.34
CA GLY A 155 -1.35 22.23 -25.94
C GLY A 155 -2.83 21.90 -25.85
N SER A 156 -3.14 20.73 -25.31
CA SER A 156 -4.50 20.23 -25.32
C SER A 156 -5.33 21.05 -24.34
N ASN A 157 -6.23 21.88 -24.86
CA ASN A 157 -7.30 22.48 -24.07
C ASN A 157 -8.32 21.41 -23.60
N SER A 158 -8.08 20.14 -23.90
CA SER A 158 -8.77 18.98 -23.35
C SER A 158 -7.87 18.18 -22.39
N SER A 159 -8.43 17.66 -21.31
CA SER A 159 -7.76 16.74 -20.39
C SER A 159 -8.68 15.55 -20.09
N VAL A 160 -8.17 14.34 -20.27
CA VAL A 160 -8.86 13.11 -19.86
C VAL A 160 -8.38 12.71 -18.47
N TYR A 161 -9.31 12.43 -17.58
CA TYR A 161 -9.06 11.95 -16.21
C TYR A 161 -9.64 10.56 -16.06
N THR A 162 -8.78 9.59 -15.79
CA THR A 162 -9.18 8.23 -15.41
C THR A 162 -9.38 8.20 -13.90
N ILE A 163 -10.60 7.94 -13.45
CA ILE A 163 -10.96 7.81 -12.04
C ILE A 163 -11.01 6.32 -11.71
N GLU A 164 -10.13 5.86 -10.83
CA GLU A 164 -10.01 4.44 -10.48
C GLU A 164 -10.67 4.11 -9.14
N ILE A 165 -11.59 3.16 -9.16
CA ILE A 165 -12.30 2.64 -8.00
C ILE A 165 -11.68 1.30 -7.60
N ASN A 166 -10.50 1.38 -7.00
CA ASN A 166 -9.81 0.25 -6.38
C ASN A 166 -9.27 0.68 -5.00
N PRO A 167 -9.18 -0.21 -3.99
CA PRO A 167 -8.74 0.18 -2.64
C PRO A 167 -7.32 0.76 -2.54
N GLU A 168 -6.50 0.57 -3.58
CA GLU A 168 -5.11 1.04 -3.64
C GLU A 168 -4.98 2.43 -4.30
N SER A 169 -6.05 2.93 -4.92
CA SER A 169 -6.10 4.19 -5.67
C SER A 169 -6.33 5.38 -4.76
N GLU A 170 -5.71 6.52 -5.10
CA GLU A 170 -5.96 7.80 -4.44
C GLU A 170 -7.41 8.29 -4.61
N ASP A 171 -8.13 7.81 -5.64
CA ASP A 171 -9.52 8.17 -5.91
C ASP A 171 -10.53 7.32 -5.11
N TYR A 172 -10.07 6.33 -4.34
CA TYR A 172 -10.94 5.39 -3.65
C TYR A 172 -11.91 6.07 -2.67
N TYR A 173 -11.53 7.22 -2.08
CA TYR A 173 -12.40 8.00 -1.20
C TYR A 173 -13.74 8.40 -1.84
N LEU A 174 -13.84 8.42 -3.17
CA LEU A 174 -15.07 8.75 -3.89
C LEU A 174 -16.20 7.74 -3.63
N ILE A 175 -15.90 6.52 -3.17
CA ILE A 175 -16.94 5.54 -2.78
C ILE A 175 -17.79 6.03 -1.61
N ASP A 176 -17.25 6.93 -0.79
CA ASP A 176 -17.95 7.52 0.35
C ASP A 176 -18.96 8.60 -0.08
N HIS A 177 -18.99 9.01 -1.36
CA HIS A 177 -20.05 9.86 -1.90
C HIS A 177 -21.23 9.01 -2.40
N CYS A 178 -21.86 8.31 -1.45
CA CYS A 178 -23.00 7.45 -1.71
C CYS A 178 -24.32 8.21 -1.48
N ILE A 179 -25.20 8.16 -2.48
CA ILE A 179 -26.52 8.80 -2.44
C ILE A 179 -27.54 7.78 -2.94
N ASP A 180 -28.54 7.48 -2.12
CA ASP A 180 -29.60 6.50 -2.39
C ASP A 180 -29.02 5.13 -2.82
N GLY A 181 -28.00 4.67 -2.08
CA GLY A 181 -27.29 3.42 -2.34
C GLY A 181 -26.41 3.37 -3.59
N ARG A 182 -26.22 4.49 -4.30
CA ARG A 182 -25.36 4.59 -5.49
C ARG A 182 -24.17 5.50 -5.20
N VAL A 183 -22.99 5.08 -5.62
CA VAL A 183 -21.81 5.94 -5.60
C VAL A 183 -21.90 6.90 -6.78
N LEU A 184 -22.15 8.17 -6.49
CA LEU A 184 -22.21 9.22 -7.51
C LEU A 184 -20.89 9.98 -7.52
N TYR A 185 -20.38 10.33 -8.70
CA TYR A 185 -19.27 11.27 -8.76
C TYR A 185 -19.74 12.65 -8.24
N PRO A 186 -19.03 13.26 -7.27
CA PRO A 186 -19.48 14.50 -6.65
C PRO A 186 -19.58 15.64 -7.67
N ALA A 187 -20.62 16.48 -7.54
CA ALA A 187 -20.79 17.68 -8.36
C ALA A 187 -19.55 18.60 -8.29
N THR A 188 -18.93 18.66 -7.12
CA THR A 188 -17.71 19.43 -6.84
C THR A 188 -16.46 18.80 -7.43
N GLY A 189 -16.46 17.49 -7.67
CA GLY A 189 -15.43 16.78 -8.40
C GLY A 189 -15.26 17.34 -9.81
N TYR A 190 -16.37 17.58 -10.52
CA TYR A 190 -16.33 18.16 -11.86
C TYR A 190 -15.70 19.56 -11.86
N LEU A 191 -16.00 20.39 -10.86
CA LEU A 191 -15.39 21.71 -10.70
C LEU A 191 -13.88 21.61 -10.49
N VAL A 192 -13.44 20.66 -9.66
CA VAL A 192 -12.02 20.43 -9.40
C VAL A 192 -11.29 19.92 -10.65
N LEU A 193 -11.89 19.04 -11.45
CA LEU A 193 -11.33 18.60 -12.73
C LEU A 193 -11.23 19.76 -13.74
N ALA A 194 -12.28 20.58 -13.84
CA ALA A 194 -12.29 21.80 -14.66
C ALA A 194 -11.18 22.77 -14.24
N TRP A 195 -11.06 23.03 -12.94
CA TRP A 195 -10.00 23.86 -12.38
C TRP A 195 -8.62 23.33 -12.73
N ARG A 196 -8.36 22.04 -12.50
CA ARG A 196 -7.07 21.41 -12.86
C ARG A 196 -6.76 21.55 -14.35
N THR A 197 -7.77 21.43 -15.21
CA THR A 197 -7.61 21.59 -16.67
C THR A 197 -7.21 23.02 -17.04
N LEU A 198 -7.88 24.02 -16.45
CA LEU A 198 -7.52 25.43 -16.63
C LEU A 198 -6.06 25.68 -16.25
N LEU A 199 -5.67 25.23 -15.05
CA LEU A 199 -4.33 25.48 -14.52
C LEU A 199 -3.23 24.81 -15.34
N ARG A 200 -3.48 23.61 -15.86
CA ARG A 200 -2.58 22.95 -16.83
C ARG A 200 -2.40 23.80 -18.09
N SER A 201 -3.47 24.42 -18.59
CA SER A 201 -3.41 25.25 -19.80
C SER A 201 -2.62 26.55 -19.63
N CYS A 202 -2.57 27.11 -18.42
CA CYS A 202 -1.84 28.34 -18.12
C CYS A 202 -0.55 28.14 -17.31
N GLY A 203 -0.17 26.91 -16.97
CA GLY A 203 1.04 26.59 -16.21
C GLY A 203 1.01 27.09 -14.75
N ALA A 204 -0.16 27.19 -14.14
CA ALA A 204 -0.35 27.71 -12.79
C ALA A 204 -0.57 26.60 -11.74
N ALA A 205 -0.35 26.92 -10.47
CA ALA A 205 -0.51 25.97 -9.36
C ALA A 205 -1.86 26.14 -8.65
N MET A 206 -2.50 25.02 -8.30
CA MET A 206 -3.84 25.03 -7.69
C MET A 206 -3.86 25.65 -6.29
N ASN A 207 -2.75 25.58 -5.55
CA ASN A 207 -2.67 26.10 -4.18
C ASN A 207 -2.48 27.62 -4.10
N THR A 208 -2.27 28.30 -5.22
CA THR A 208 -1.99 29.75 -5.25
C THR A 208 -2.86 30.52 -6.22
N THR A 209 -3.69 29.83 -7.03
CA THR A 209 -4.43 30.46 -8.13
C THR A 209 -5.93 30.48 -7.81
N PRO A 210 -6.50 31.65 -7.50
CA PRO A 210 -7.94 31.76 -7.25
C PRO A 210 -8.76 31.59 -8.53
N ILE A 211 -9.92 30.95 -8.41
CA ILE A 211 -10.81 30.63 -9.53
C ILE A 211 -12.26 31.02 -9.26
N ASN A 212 -12.93 31.51 -10.30
CA ASN A 212 -14.36 31.81 -10.32
C ASN A 212 -15.02 30.85 -11.30
N PHE A 213 -16.11 30.23 -10.86
CA PHE A 213 -17.03 29.48 -11.69
C PHE A 213 -18.32 30.27 -11.83
N GLU A 214 -18.89 30.30 -13.02
CA GLU A 214 -20.16 30.97 -13.29
C GLU A 214 -21.07 30.12 -14.18
N ASP A 215 -22.38 30.22 -13.93
CA ASP A 215 -23.42 29.56 -14.72
C ASP A 215 -23.15 28.06 -14.96
N VAL A 216 -22.65 27.36 -13.94
CA VAL A 216 -22.42 25.92 -14.04
C VAL A 216 -23.77 25.21 -14.02
N MET A 217 -23.98 24.34 -15.00
CA MET A 217 -25.14 23.47 -15.12
C MET A 217 -24.66 22.02 -15.11
N ILE A 218 -25.30 21.21 -14.27
CA ILE A 218 -25.07 19.77 -14.17
C ILE A 218 -26.25 19.10 -14.85
N HIS A 219 -25.98 18.49 -16.00
CA HIS A 219 -27.01 17.87 -16.86
C HIS A 219 -27.37 16.46 -16.39
N ARG A 220 -26.38 15.73 -15.86
CA ARG A 220 -26.54 14.39 -15.30
C ARG A 220 -25.45 14.11 -14.28
N ALA A 221 -25.74 13.19 -13.36
CA ALA A 221 -24.72 12.63 -12.46
C ALA A 221 -24.03 11.43 -13.12
N THR A 222 -22.73 11.28 -12.87
CA THR A 222 -21.96 10.08 -13.20
C THR A 222 -22.08 9.07 -12.07
N ILE A 223 -22.42 7.82 -12.38
CA ILE A 223 -22.45 6.73 -11.41
C ILE A 223 -21.12 6.00 -11.48
N LEU A 224 -20.41 5.91 -10.35
CA LEU A 224 -19.15 5.19 -10.29
C LEU A 224 -19.39 3.68 -10.19
N PRO A 225 -18.65 2.85 -10.94
CA PRO A 225 -18.75 1.40 -10.85
C PRO A 225 -18.20 0.92 -9.50
N LYS A 226 -18.63 -0.27 -9.07
CA LYS A 226 -18.12 -0.89 -7.82
C LYS A 226 -16.64 -1.28 -7.88
N SER A 227 -16.10 -1.43 -9.09
CA SER A 227 -14.70 -1.77 -9.37
C SER A 227 -14.33 -1.34 -10.78
N GLY A 228 -13.05 -1.05 -11.02
CA GLY A 228 -12.54 -0.65 -12.33
C GLY A 228 -12.35 0.86 -12.40
N SER A 229 -12.52 1.44 -13.59
CA SER A 229 -12.30 2.87 -13.80
C SER A 229 -13.34 3.49 -14.72
N ILE A 230 -13.48 4.82 -14.63
CA ILE A 230 -14.23 5.63 -15.60
C ILE A 230 -13.33 6.72 -16.16
N GLN A 231 -13.65 7.23 -17.34
CA GLN A 231 -12.95 8.35 -17.94
C GLN A 231 -13.88 9.57 -18.05
N LEU A 232 -13.41 10.69 -17.52
CA LEU A 232 -14.04 11.99 -17.65
C LEU A 232 -13.14 12.90 -18.49
N GLU A 233 -13.67 13.39 -19.59
CA GLU A 233 -12.97 14.34 -20.45
C GLU A 233 -13.43 15.75 -20.13
N VAL A 234 -12.48 16.65 -19.89
CA VAL A 234 -12.74 18.06 -19.65
C VAL A 234 -12.21 18.87 -20.81
N HIS A 235 -13.07 19.63 -21.45
CA HIS A 235 -12.72 20.57 -22.51
C HIS A 235 -12.84 22.01 -22.02
N PHE A 236 -11.81 22.82 -22.24
CA PHE A 236 -11.80 24.25 -21.94
C PHE A 236 -11.68 25.08 -23.22
N MET A 237 -12.41 26.19 -23.31
CA MET A 237 -12.39 27.09 -24.46
C MET A 237 -11.88 28.47 -24.02
N PRO A 238 -10.57 28.76 -24.13
CA PRO A 238 -9.96 29.99 -23.60
C PRO A 238 -10.60 31.28 -24.12
N ALA A 239 -11.00 31.31 -25.40
CA ALA A 239 -11.61 32.51 -26.00
C ALA A 239 -12.97 32.89 -25.39
N THR A 240 -13.69 31.94 -24.76
CA THR A 240 -15.04 32.16 -24.22
C THR A 240 -15.13 31.90 -22.72
N ASN A 241 -14.04 31.46 -22.10
CA ASN A 241 -13.98 30.98 -20.72
C ASN A 241 -14.97 29.85 -20.41
N LYS A 242 -15.49 29.15 -21.43
CA LYS A 242 -16.42 28.04 -21.24
C LYS A 242 -15.67 26.74 -20.98
N PHE A 243 -16.25 25.88 -20.15
CA PHE A 243 -15.77 24.52 -19.97
C PHE A 243 -16.92 23.52 -20.06
N GLU A 244 -16.59 22.32 -20.49
CA GLU A 244 -17.49 21.18 -20.59
C GLU A 244 -16.81 19.94 -20.02
N VAL A 245 -17.57 19.12 -19.31
CA VAL A 245 -17.14 17.81 -18.83
C VAL A 245 -18.02 16.76 -19.49
N SER A 246 -17.41 15.75 -20.09
CA SER A 246 -18.10 14.66 -20.77
C SER A 246 -17.68 13.28 -20.27
N GLU A 247 -18.62 12.34 -20.32
CA GLU A 247 -18.43 10.92 -20.03
C GLU A 247 -18.80 10.14 -21.28
N ASN A 248 -17.83 9.42 -21.88
CA ASN A 248 -18.01 8.69 -23.14
C ASN A 248 -18.65 9.56 -24.23
N GLY A 249 -18.21 10.82 -24.34
CA GLY A 249 -18.71 11.81 -25.30
C GLY A 249 -20.06 12.45 -24.95
N ASN A 250 -20.72 12.06 -23.85
CA ASN A 250 -21.98 12.67 -23.41
C ASN A 250 -21.72 13.82 -22.44
N LEU A 251 -22.36 14.98 -22.67
CA LEU A 251 -22.24 16.14 -21.78
C LEU A 251 -22.77 15.85 -20.37
N VAL A 252 -21.95 16.12 -19.36
CA VAL A 252 -22.24 15.93 -17.94
C VAL A 252 -22.38 17.28 -17.24
N VAL A 253 -21.40 18.17 -17.44
CA VAL A 253 -21.38 19.52 -16.85
C VAL A 253 -20.96 20.53 -17.90
N SER A 254 -21.56 21.72 -17.86
CA SER A 254 -21.14 22.88 -18.65
C SER A 254 -21.12 24.12 -17.79
N GLY A 255 -20.20 25.05 -18.01
CA GLY A 255 -20.19 26.33 -17.31
C GLY A 255 -19.14 27.27 -17.84
N LYS A 256 -18.87 28.33 -17.08
CA LYS A 256 -17.74 29.23 -17.30
C LYS A 256 -16.78 29.17 -16.13
N MET A 257 -15.49 29.33 -16.43
CA MET A 257 -14.47 29.45 -15.41
C MET A 257 -13.40 30.47 -15.81
N SER A 258 -12.91 31.24 -14.85
CA SER A 258 -11.84 32.21 -15.05
C SER A 258 -10.98 32.33 -13.80
N ILE A 259 -9.70 32.67 -13.98
CA ILE A 259 -8.83 33.07 -12.87
C ILE A 259 -9.34 34.42 -12.36
N LEU A 260 -9.41 34.60 -11.04
CA LEU A 260 -9.74 35.92 -10.49
C LEU A 260 -8.53 36.85 -10.58
N GLU A 261 -8.77 38.04 -11.10
CA GLU A 261 -7.84 39.17 -10.99
C GLU A 261 -7.89 39.77 -9.57
N ASP A 262 -6.79 40.41 -9.16
CA ASP A 262 -6.59 40.95 -7.81
C ASP A 262 -7.71 41.92 -7.36
N THR A 263 -8.27 42.71 -8.28
CA THR A 263 -9.36 43.65 -8.00
C THR A 263 -10.66 42.97 -7.55
N ALA A 264 -10.98 41.81 -8.14
CA ALA A 264 -12.13 41.00 -7.76
C ALA A 264 -11.88 40.30 -6.41
N LEU A 265 -10.63 39.90 -6.13
CA LEU A 265 -10.23 39.32 -4.84
C LEU A 265 -10.39 40.31 -3.68
N HIS A 266 -9.99 41.57 -3.88
CA HIS A 266 -10.16 42.63 -2.87
C HIS A 266 -11.64 42.87 -2.55
N SER A 267 -12.51 42.90 -3.56
CA SER A 267 -13.96 43.09 -3.39
C SER A 267 -14.62 41.94 -2.62
N LEU A 268 -14.15 40.70 -2.82
CA LEU A 268 -14.61 39.52 -2.06
C LEU A 268 -14.14 39.53 -0.61
N ARG A 269 -12.92 40.01 -0.36
CA ARG A 269 -12.33 40.14 0.98
C ARG A 269 -13.09 41.20 1.81
N ASP A 270 -13.45 42.32 1.19
CA ASP A 270 -14.17 43.43 1.84
C ASP A 270 -15.65 43.13 2.15
N ASN A 271 -16.33 42.32 1.34
CA ASN A 271 -17.71 41.90 1.62
C ASN A 271 -17.80 40.93 2.81
N LYS A 272 -16.75 40.13 3.06
CA LYS A 272 -16.72 39.16 4.18
C LYS A 272 -16.51 39.81 5.54
N SER A 273 -15.70 40.87 5.63
CA SER A 273 -15.47 41.61 6.88
C SER A 273 -16.74 42.31 7.40
N ARG A 274 -17.73 42.58 6.52
CA ARG A 274 -19.05 43.12 6.91
C ARG A 274 -20.00 42.09 7.51
N HIS A 275 -19.94 40.82 7.06
CA HIS A 275 -20.82 39.75 7.55
C HIS A 275 -20.32 39.09 8.85
N ALA A 276 -19.01 39.08 9.11
CA ALA A 276 -18.45 38.54 10.36
C ALA A 276 -18.85 39.37 11.60
N ALA A 277 -19.31 40.62 11.42
CA ALA A 277 -19.68 41.53 12.50
C ALA A 277 -21.11 41.35 13.04
N GLN A 278 -21.94 40.46 12.46
CA GLN A 278 -23.38 40.39 12.79
C GLN A 278 -23.89 39.14 13.51
N ASN A 279 -23.10 38.07 13.70
CA ASN A 279 -23.63 36.86 14.34
C ASN A 279 -23.23 36.73 15.82
N ARG A 280 -24.01 37.42 16.67
CA ARG A 280 -24.27 36.96 18.04
C ARG A 280 -25.65 36.34 18.04
N ASP A 281 -25.74 35.02 17.96
CA ASP A 281 -26.85 34.36 18.65
C ASP A 281 -26.50 32.95 19.13
N SER A 282 -27.02 32.65 20.32
CA SER A 282 -26.86 31.38 21.02
C SER A 282 -27.87 30.36 20.50
N GLU A 283 -27.83 30.08 19.19
CA GLU A 283 -28.66 29.02 18.61
C GLU A 283 -28.13 27.63 19.00
N LEU A 284 -29.08 26.70 19.20
CA LEU A 284 -28.78 25.27 19.40
C LEU A 284 -28.00 24.75 18.18
N LYS A 285 -26.75 24.36 18.42
CA LYS A 285 -25.88 23.75 17.42
C LYS A 285 -26.20 22.27 17.27
N LEU A 286 -26.21 21.79 16.04
CA LEU A 286 -26.22 20.37 15.70
C LEU A 286 -24.77 19.90 15.62
N ASP A 287 -24.49 18.76 16.24
CA ASP A 287 -23.21 18.09 16.07
C ASP A 287 -23.19 17.27 14.76
N ALA A 288 -22.01 16.76 14.40
CA ALA A 288 -21.84 15.93 13.21
C ALA A 288 -22.81 14.72 13.19
N HIS A 289 -23.05 14.09 14.34
CA HIS A 289 -23.90 12.91 14.42
C HIS A 289 -25.35 13.24 14.05
N ASP A 290 -25.90 14.32 14.61
CA ASP A 290 -27.25 14.78 14.32
C ASP A 290 -27.41 15.19 12.86
N VAL A 291 -26.42 15.87 12.29
CA VAL A 291 -26.41 16.30 10.89
C VAL A 291 -26.45 15.09 9.94
N TYR A 292 -25.50 14.16 10.07
CA TYR A 292 -25.44 13.02 9.14
C TYR A 292 -26.55 12.01 9.36
N LYS A 293 -27.12 11.94 10.57
CA LYS A 293 -28.33 11.17 10.81
C LYS A 293 -29.51 11.73 10.00
N GLU A 294 -29.71 13.05 10.02
CA GLU A 294 -30.78 13.70 9.24
C GLU A 294 -30.53 13.57 7.72
N LEU A 295 -29.30 13.79 7.26
CA LEU A 295 -28.94 13.63 5.85
C LEU A 295 -29.18 12.18 5.37
N ARG A 296 -28.78 11.18 6.17
CA ARG A 296 -29.03 9.77 5.85
C ARG A 296 -30.52 9.44 5.76
N LEU A 297 -31.36 10.01 6.64
CA LEU A 297 -32.82 9.84 6.57
C LEU A 297 -33.44 10.44 5.29
N ARG A 298 -32.74 11.37 4.62
CA ARG A 298 -33.14 11.96 3.33
C ARG A 298 -32.54 11.22 2.12
N GLY A 299 -31.75 10.17 2.34
CA GLY A 299 -31.12 9.37 1.28
C GLY A 299 -29.67 9.76 0.95
N TYR A 300 -29.03 10.62 1.76
CA TYR A 300 -27.61 10.92 1.60
C TYR A 300 -26.78 9.99 2.49
N ASP A 301 -26.32 8.87 1.92
CA ASP A 301 -25.55 7.85 2.61
C ASP A 301 -24.04 8.17 2.63
N TYR A 302 -23.67 9.41 2.98
CA TYR A 302 -22.27 9.84 3.01
C TYR A 302 -21.42 8.94 3.92
N GLY A 303 -20.34 8.41 3.37
CA GLY A 303 -19.28 7.71 4.09
C GLY A 303 -18.27 8.67 4.71
N LYS A 304 -17.24 8.12 5.37
CA LYS A 304 -16.36 8.88 6.26
C LYS A 304 -15.64 10.04 5.56
N ALA A 305 -15.15 9.85 4.34
CA ALA A 305 -14.42 10.89 3.62
C ALA A 305 -15.28 12.10 3.24
N PHE A 306 -16.61 11.94 3.18
CA PHE A 306 -17.56 13.02 2.88
C PHE A 306 -18.31 13.52 4.12
N GLN A 307 -17.93 13.09 5.32
CA GLN A 307 -18.52 13.54 6.58
C GLN A 307 -17.75 14.73 7.22
N GLY A 308 -17.51 15.81 6.46
CA GLY A 308 -16.69 16.95 6.91
C GLY A 308 -17.35 17.97 7.86
N ILE A 309 -18.69 18.03 7.98
CA ILE A 309 -19.41 18.90 8.95
C ILE A 309 -19.10 18.48 10.39
N LEU A 310 -18.50 19.39 11.17
CA LEU A 310 -18.21 19.21 12.60
C LEU A 310 -19.33 19.78 13.49
N GLU A 311 -19.79 20.99 13.16
CA GLU A 311 -20.95 21.63 13.79
C GLU A 311 -21.73 22.44 12.74
N SER A 312 -23.05 22.53 12.90
CA SER A 312 -23.93 23.33 12.05
C SER A 312 -25.04 23.97 12.88
N ASN A 313 -25.50 25.16 12.50
CA ASN A 313 -26.76 25.68 13.01
C ASN A 313 -27.96 25.07 12.27
N ARG A 314 -29.17 25.30 12.79
CA ARG A 314 -30.40 24.73 12.21
C ARG A 314 -30.69 25.23 10.79
N ALA A 315 -30.26 26.44 10.47
CA ALA A 315 -30.43 27.05 9.16
C ALA A 315 -29.40 26.56 8.12
N GLY A 316 -28.34 25.87 8.54
CA GLY A 316 -27.28 25.40 7.65
C GLY A 316 -26.43 26.51 7.02
N ASP A 317 -26.50 27.74 7.54
CA ASP A 317 -25.76 28.90 7.02
C ASP A 317 -24.53 29.28 7.87
N SER A 318 -24.36 28.65 9.04
CA SER A 318 -23.17 28.80 9.88
C SER A 318 -22.78 27.47 10.55
N GLY A 319 -21.47 27.24 10.69
CA GLY A 319 -20.93 25.99 11.24
C GLY A 319 -19.41 25.89 11.13
N LYS A 320 -18.85 24.73 11.50
CA LYS A 320 -17.44 24.39 11.29
C LYS A 320 -17.34 23.15 10.41
N LEU A 321 -16.43 23.21 9.45
CA LEU A 321 -16.14 22.14 8.51
C LEU A 321 -14.69 21.70 8.67
N GLU A 322 -14.44 20.42 8.55
CA GLU A 322 -13.11 19.82 8.54
C GLU A 322 -12.41 20.07 7.20
N TRP A 323 -11.13 20.43 7.25
CA TRP A 323 -10.28 20.53 6.07
C TRP A 323 -9.25 19.39 6.05
N THR A 324 -9.39 18.48 5.08
CA THR A 324 -8.55 17.28 4.93
C THR A 324 -7.50 17.42 3.83
N GLY A 325 -7.34 18.61 3.24
CA GLY A 325 -6.51 18.81 2.04
C GLY A 325 -7.20 18.45 0.73
N ASN A 326 -8.47 17.99 0.76
CA ASN A 326 -9.21 17.56 -0.42
C ASN A 326 -10.36 18.53 -0.77
N TRP A 327 -10.15 19.31 -1.84
CA TRP A 327 -11.15 20.27 -2.34
C TRP A 327 -12.49 19.65 -2.73
N VAL A 328 -12.51 18.43 -3.26
CA VAL A 328 -13.76 17.76 -3.66
C VAL A 328 -14.66 17.55 -2.44
N THR A 329 -14.10 16.94 -1.39
CA THR A 329 -14.81 16.69 -0.13
C THR A 329 -15.19 17.98 0.59
N PHE A 330 -14.30 18.97 0.63
CA PHE A 330 -14.55 20.22 1.33
C PHE A 330 -15.66 21.05 0.66
N LEU A 331 -15.61 21.20 -0.66
CA LEU A 331 -16.67 21.90 -1.41
C LEU A 331 -17.99 21.14 -1.31
N ASP A 332 -17.97 19.81 -1.31
CA ASP A 332 -19.20 19.02 -1.16
C ASP A 332 -19.79 19.21 0.23
N THR A 333 -18.94 19.22 1.27
CA THR A 333 -19.34 19.53 2.65
C THR A 333 -20.01 20.91 2.75
N MET A 334 -19.55 21.91 1.99
CA MET A 334 -20.24 23.20 1.90
C MET A 334 -21.63 23.10 1.24
N LEU A 335 -21.81 22.23 0.24
CA LEU A 335 -23.13 21.96 -0.33
C LEU A 335 -24.04 21.22 0.65
N GLN A 336 -23.48 20.29 1.43
CA GLN A 336 -24.21 19.57 2.48
C GLN A 336 -24.80 20.53 3.52
N MET A 337 -24.05 21.57 3.91
CA MET A 337 -24.56 22.64 4.81
C MET A 337 -25.82 23.31 4.25
N ILE A 338 -25.83 23.61 2.95
CA ILE A 338 -27.02 24.17 2.28
C ILE A 338 -28.19 23.17 2.36
N VAL A 339 -27.92 21.87 2.11
CA VAL A 339 -28.94 20.81 2.16
C VAL A 339 -29.56 20.66 3.56
N VAL A 340 -28.76 20.80 4.62
CA VAL A 340 -29.24 20.78 6.01
C VAL A 340 -30.32 21.83 6.24
N GLY A 341 -30.10 23.05 5.75
CA GLY A 341 -31.02 24.18 5.87
C GLY A 341 -32.29 24.11 4.99
N LEU A 342 -32.33 23.21 3.99
CA LEU A 342 -33.46 23.14 3.08
C LEU A 342 -34.72 22.54 3.74
N PRO A 343 -35.90 23.14 3.53
CA PRO A 343 -37.14 22.59 4.04
C PRO A 343 -37.57 21.33 3.28
N GLY A 344 -38.15 20.38 4.02
CA GLY A 344 -38.65 19.11 3.50
C GLY A 344 -37.65 17.96 3.60
N ARG A 345 -38.10 16.74 3.28
CA ARG A 345 -37.31 15.50 3.39
C ARG A 345 -36.96 14.86 2.05
N ASN A 346 -37.25 15.55 0.95
CA ASN A 346 -36.95 15.03 -0.38
C ASN A 346 -35.45 15.14 -0.66
N LEU A 347 -34.90 14.10 -1.27
CA LEU A 347 -33.54 14.09 -1.80
C LEU A 347 -33.39 15.17 -2.88
N ARG A 348 -32.32 15.98 -2.78
CA ARG A 348 -32.00 17.06 -3.72
C ARG A 348 -30.54 16.99 -4.15
N LEU A 349 -30.30 17.02 -5.45
CA LEU A 349 -28.95 17.08 -6.01
C LEU A 349 -28.67 18.48 -6.57
N PRO A 350 -27.40 18.92 -6.56
CA PRO A 350 -27.02 20.16 -7.25
C PRO A 350 -27.27 20.04 -8.75
N THR A 351 -27.99 20.99 -9.33
CA THR A 351 -28.25 21.07 -10.78
C THR A 351 -27.70 22.33 -11.41
N ARG A 352 -27.57 23.41 -10.63
CA ARG A 352 -27.04 24.70 -11.10
C ARG A 352 -26.25 25.40 -10.01
N ILE A 353 -25.12 25.97 -10.37
CA ILE A 353 -24.31 26.85 -9.52
C ILE A 353 -24.18 28.18 -10.25
N ARG A 354 -24.73 29.24 -9.66
CA ARG A 354 -24.71 30.58 -10.27
C ARG A 354 -23.31 31.16 -10.29
N SER A 355 -22.64 31.14 -9.14
CA SER A 355 -21.25 31.51 -9.00
C SER A 355 -20.62 30.83 -7.79
N VAL A 356 -19.38 30.37 -7.94
CA VAL A 356 -18.53 29.89 -6.86
C VAL A 356 -17.14 30.48 -7.05
N CYS A 357 -16.62 31.11 -6.00
CA CYS A 357 -15.26 31.63 -5.98
C CYS A 357 -14.44 30.86 -4.96
N ILE A 358 -13.24 30.43 -5.36
CA ILE A 358 -12.30 29.72 -4.51
C ILE A 358 -10.99 30.51 -4.49
N ASP A 359 -10.55 30.91 -3.30
CA ASP A 359 -9.22 31.50 -3.07
C ASP A 359 -8.45 30.55 -2.13
N PRO A 360 -7.51 29.76 -2.67
CA PRO A 360 -6.71 28.82 -1.88
C PRO A 360 -5.90 29.48 -0.76
N GLY A 361 -5.38 30.68 -1.00
CA GLY A 361 -4.59 31.42 -0.02
C GLY A 361 -5.43 31.80 1.19
N LEU A 362 -6.63 32.36 0.94
CA LEU A 362 -7.58 32.67 2.02
C LEU A 362 -8.08 31.43 2.76
N GLN A 363 -8.20 30.29 2.08
CA GLN A 363 -8.60 29.05 2.73
C GLN A 363 -7.54 28.62 3.74
N LEU A 364 -6.25 28.64 3.36
CA LEU A 364 -5.16 28.28 4.26
C LEU A 364 -5.07 29.19 5.49
N ASP A 365 -5.31 30.49 5.32
CA ASP A 365 -5.33 31.45 6.44
C ASP A 365 -6.48 31.20 7.43
N LYS A 366 -7.55 30.55 6.99
CA LYS A 366 -8.75 30.28 7.80
C LYS A 366 -8.78 28.90 8.43
N VAL A 367 -7.87 28.01 8.07
CA VAL A 367 -7.74 26.71 8.70
C VAL A 367 -7.21 26.93 10.11
N PHE A 368 -8.07 26.71 11.11
CA PHE A 368 -7.64 26.73 12.51
C PHE A 368 -6.60 25.62 12.70
N LYS A 369 -5.43 25.97 13.22
CA LYS A 369 -4.47 25.00 13.74
C LYS A 369 -4.84 24.79 15.20
N ASP A 370 -5.31 23.59 15.53
CA ASP A 370 -5.45 23.16 16.92
C ASP A 370 -4.09 23.07 17.62
#